data_AF-A0AAP8HVU7-F1
#
_entry.id   AF-A0AAP8HVU7-F1
#
_cell.length_a   1.000
_cell.length_b   1.000
_cell.length_c   1.000
_cell.angle_alpha   90.00
_cell.angle_beta   90.00
_cell.angle_gamma   90.00
#
_symmetry.space_group_name_H-M   'P 1'
#
loop_
_entity.id
_entity.type
_entity.pdbx_description
1 polymer ?
#
loop_
_entity_poly.entity_id
_entity_poly.type
_entity_poly.pdbx_seq_one_letter_code
_entity_poly.pdbx_strand_id
1 'polypeptide(L)'
;FLPDMYVPCDVCHGKRYNRETLEIRYRGRNISEVLDLTVEQALEYFESVPAIARKLHTLIDVGLSYIRLGQSATTLSGGEAQRVKLSQELSRRSTGRTLYILDEPTTGLHFRDIELL
;
A
#
# COMPACT_ATOMS: atom_id res chain seq x y z
N PHE A 1 -4.79 30.83 10.60
CA PHE A 1 -5.50 29.57 10.88
C PHE A 1 -4.46 28.46 10.97
N LEU A 2 -4.50 27.65 12.03
CA LEU A 2 -3.58 26.52 12.18
C LEU A 2 -4.13 25.33 11.38
N PRO A 3 -3.29 24.55 10.69
CA PRO A 3 -3.71 23.31 10.04
C PRO A 3 -4.11 22.27 11.09
N ASP A 4 -4.96 21.32 10.69
CA ASP A 4 -5.40 20.22 11.55
C ASP A 4 -4.20 19.37 12.02
N MET A 5 -4.17 19.05 13.32
CA MET A 5 -3.15 18.21 13.93
C MET A 5 -3.73 16.84 14.30
N TYR A 6 -3.09 15.78 13.85
CA TYR A 6 -3.45 14.41 14.20
C TYR A 6 -2.62 13.94 15.41
N VAL A 7 -3.29 13.62 16.51
CA VAL A 7 -2.66 13.09 17.72
C VAL A 7 -2.90 11.57 17.79
N PRO A 8 -1.88 10.75 18.07
CA PRO A 8 -2.06 9.32 18.29
C PRO A 8 -3.08 9.06 19.41
N CYS A 9 -3.95 8.07 19.21
CA CYS A 9 -4.94 7.69 20.22
C CYS A 9 -4.25 7.17 21.50
N ASP A 10 -4.63 7.68 22.68
CA ASP A 10 -4.04 7.28 23.97
C ASP A 10 -4.39 5.85 24.41
N VAL A 11 -5.40 5.23 23.80
CA VAL A 11 -5.85 3.88 24.15
C VAL A 11 -5.09 2.82 23.35
N CYS A 12 -5.02 2.98 22.03
CA CYS A 12 -4.38 2.01 21.15
C CYS A 12 -2.98 2.43 20.69
N HIS A 13 -2.53 3.64 21.05
CA HIS A 13 -1.25 4.23 20.64
C HIS A 13 -1.01 4.14 19.12
N GLY A 14 -2.07 4.38 18.34
CA GLY A 14 -2.01 4.33 16.87
C GLY A 14 -2.08 2.93 16.26
N LYS A 15 -2.18 1.86 17.07
CA LYS A 15 -2.29 0.47 16.57
C LYS A 15 -3.63 0.13 15.94
N ARG A 16 -4.67 0.95 16.12
CA ARG A 16 -6.03 0.82 15.52
C ARG A 16 -6.87 -0.37 16.00
N TYR A 17 -6.32 -1.25 16.83
CA TYR A 17 -6.99 -2.44 17.36
C TYR A 17 -6.95 -2.47 18.88
N ASN A 18 -7.90 -3.19 19.50
CA ASN A 18 -7.89 -3.49 20.93
C ASN A 18 -6.80 -4.51 21.29
N ARG A 19 -6.56 -4.69 22.58
CA ARG A 19 -5.50 -5.56 23.09
C ARG A 19 -5.72 -7.02 22.67
N GLU A 20 -6.94 -7.52 22.79
CA GLU A 20 -7.31 -8.90 22.51
C GLU A 20 -7.02 -9.27 21.05
N THR A 21 -7.31 -8.36 20.11
CA THR A 21 -7.01 -8.57 18.68
C THR A 21 -5.50 -8.61 18.41
N LEU A 22 -4.71 -7.81 19.14
CA LEU A 22 -3.25 -7.73 18.96
C LEU A 22 -2.49 -8.94 19.53
N GLU A 23 -3.17 -9.79 20.31
CA GLU A 23 -2.60 -11.05 20.81
C GLU A 23 -2.59 -12.13 19.73
N ILE A 24 -3.45 -12.02 18.70
CA ILE A 24 -3.47 -12.96 17.57
C ILE A 24 -2.28 -12.70 16.65
N ARG A 25 -1.48 -13.74 16.42
CA ARG A 25 -0.28 -13.69 15.60
C ARG A 25 -0.34 -14.68 14.44
N TYR A 26 0.02 -14.22 13.26
CA TYR A 26 0.38 -15.05 12.12
C TYR A 26 1.89 -14.96 11.95
N ARG A 27 2.62 -16.07 11.81
CA ARG A 27 4.09 -16.08 11.62
C ARG A 27 4.88 -15.12 12.53
N GLY A 28 4.45 -15.01 13.79
CA GLY A 28 5.11 -14.16 14.78
C GLY A 28 4.69 -12.69 14.79
N ARG A 29 3.91 -12.20 13.81
CA ARG A 29 3.41 -10.80 13.79
C ARG A 29 1.90 -10.70 14.02
N ASN A 30 1.47 -9.69 14.76
CA ASN A 30 0.06 -9.29 14.84
C ASN A 30 -0.33 -8.38 13.66
N ILE A 31 -1.63 -8.07 13.55
CA ILE A 31 -2.16 -7.29 12.42
C ILE A 31 -1.58 -5.88 12.33
N SER A 32 -1.31 -5.22 13.47
CA SER A 32 -0.70 -3.88 13.46
C SER A 32 0.74 -3.93 12.97
N GLU A 33 1.50 -4.95 13.35
CA GLU A 33 2.88 -5.19 12.91
C GLU A 33 2.95 -5.54 11.42
N VAL A 34 1.93 -6.22 10.88
CA VAL A 34 1.80 -6.50 9.44
C VAL A 34 1.48 -5.21 8.68
N LEU A 35 0.57 -4.38 9.18
CA LEU A 35 0.23 -3.10 8.56
C LEU A 35 1.40 -2.09 8.57
N ASP A 36 2.39 -2.26 9.44
CA ASP A 36 3.58 -1.41 9.47
C ASP A 36 4.69 -1.87 8.52
N LEU A 37 4.54 -3.04 7.87
CA LEU A 37 5.47 -3.50 6.84
C LEU A 37 5.38 -2.64 5.58
N THR A 38 6.52 -2.44 4.91
CA THR A 38 6.53 -1.95 3.53
C THR A 38 5.94 -2.99 2.58
N VAL A 39 5.51 -2.57 1.38
CA VAL A 39 5.03 -3.49 0.34
C VAL A 39 6.07 -4.57 0.02
N GLU A 40 7.35 -4.20 -0.07
CA GLU A 40 8.45 -5.13 -0.31
C GLU A 40 8.58 -6.18 0.81
N GLN A 41 8.62 -5.74 2.06
CA GLN A 41 8.69 -6.63 3.22
C GLN A 41 7.44 -7.52 3.33
N ALA A 42 6.27 -6.97 3.02
CA ALA A 42 5.03 -7.72 3.02
C ALA A 42 5.01 -8.80 1.93
N LEU A 43 5.60 -8.53 0.76
CA LEU A 43 5.68 -9.51 -0.31
C LEU A 43 6.48 -10.73 0.14
N GLU A 44 7.67 -10.52 0.70
CA GLU A 44 8.50 -11.59 1.28
C GLU A 44 7.72 -12.34 2.37
N TYR A 45 7.06 -11.60 3.26
CA TYR A 45 6.30 -12.17 4.37
C TYR A 45 5.11 -13.06 3.93
N PHE A 46 4.45 -12.69 2.83
CA PHE A 46 3.28 -13.36 2.27
C PHE A 46 3.57 -14.19 1.02
N GLU A 47 4.83 -14.50 0.72
CA GLU A 47 5.22 -15.26 -0.48
C GLU A 47 4.45 -16.58 -0.63
N SER A 48 4.23 -17.28 0.48
CA SER A 48 3.49 -18.54 0.51
C SER A 48 1.96 -18.39 0.43
N VAL A 49 1.44 -17.18 0.28
CA VAL A 49 0.00 -16.89 0.17
C VAL A 49 -0.26 -16.24 -1.20
N PRO A 50 -0.45 -17.04 -2.26
CA PRO A 50 -0.43 -16.54 -3.65
C PRO A 50 -1.46 -15.44 -3.94
N ALA A 51 -2.61 -15.49 -3.27
CA ALA A 51 -3.66 -14.47 -3.44
C ALA A 51 -3.26 -13.09 -2.91
N ILE A 52 -2.40 -13.03 -1.88
CA ILE A 52 -1.87 -11.80 -1.31
C ILE A 52 -0.63 -11.37 -2.11
N ALA A 53 0.31 -12.29 -2.31
CA ALA A 53 1.55 -12.02 -3.05
C ALA A 53 1.28 -11.41 -4.44
N ARG A 54 0.27 -11.89 -5.17
CA ARG A 54 -0.11 -11.32 -6.47
C ARG A 54 -0.49 -9.83 -6.39
N LYS A 55 -1.21 -9.40 -5.35
CA LYS A 55 -1.61 -8.00 -5.16
C LYS A 55 -0.43 -7.13 -4.71
N LEU A 56 0.50 -7.70 -3.95
CA LEU A 56 1.71 -7.00 -3.52
C LEU A 56 2.68 -6.82 -4.69
N HIS A 57 2.80 -7.81 -5.56
CA HIS A 57 3.57 -7.69 -6.80
C HIS A 57 3.08 -6.54 -7.67
N THR A 58 1.76 -6.39 -7.88
CA THR A 58 1.26 -5.27 -8.69
C THR A 58 1.55 -3.90 -8.07
N LEU A 59 1.81 -3.81 -6.76
CA LEU A 59 2.23 -2.56 -6.11
C LEU A 59 3.73 -2.31 -6.31
N ILE A 60 4.55 -3.37 -6.35
CA ILE A 60 5.98 -3.29 -6.69
C ILE A 60 6.16 -2.89 -8.15
N ASP A 61 5.38 -3.46 -9.07
CA ASP A 61 5.49 -3.19 -10.50
C ASP A 61 5.24 -1.71 -10.82
N VAL A 62 4.35 -1.05 -10.07
CA VAL A 62 4.10 0.39 -10.20
C VAL A 62 5.07 1.25 -9.36
N GLY A 63 6.09 0.66 -8.73
CA GLY A 63 7.12 1.40 -7.99
C GLY A 63 6.73 1.85 -6.58
N LEU A 64 5.77 1.18 -5.92
CA LEU A 64 5.34 1.52 -4.55
C LEU A 64 5.92 0.59 -3.47
N SER A 65 7.08 -0.01 -3.73
CA SER A 65 7.73 -0.99 -2.83
C SER A 65 7.99 -0.45 -1.42
N TYR A 66 8.24 0.85 -1.29
CA TYR A 66 8.63 1.52 -0.04
C TYR A 66 7.46 1.93 0.86
N ILE A 67 6.24 1.97 0.35
CA ILE A 67 5.06 2.41 1.11
C ILE A 67 4.67 1.36 2.13
N ARG A 68 4.24 1.79 3.33
CA ARG A 68 3.70 0.87 4.34
C ARG A 68 2.25 0.50 4.03
N LEU A 69 1.88 -0.75 4.23
CA LEU A 69 0.51 -1.25 3.96
C LEU A 69 -0.58 -0.45 4.70
N GLY A 70 -0.28 -0.01 5.92
CA GLY A 70 -1.16 0.76 6.79
C GLY A 70 -1.03 2.27 6.63
N GLN A 71 -0.22 2.79 5.71
CA GLN A 71 -0.05 4.22 5.50
C GLN A 71 -1.40 4.88 5.20
N SER A 72 -1.67 6.02 5.85
CA SER A 72 -2.93 6.72 5.64
C SER A 72 -3.03 7.24 4.21
N ALA A 73 -4.17 7.02 3.54
CA ALA A 73 -4.40 7.53 2.19
C ALA A 73 -4.26 9.06 2.11
N THR A 74 -4.55 9.78 3.21
CA THR A 74 -4.38 11.24 3.29
C THR A 74 -2.93 11.71 3.31
N THR A 75 -1.98 10.80 3.55
CA THR A 75 -0.54 11.09 3.59
C THR A 75 0.19 10.67 2.32
N LEU A 76 -0.52 10.08 1.36
CA LEU A 76 0.03 9.75 0.05
C LEU A 76 0.11 11.00 -0.81
N SER A 77 1.20 11.12 -1.56
CA SER A 77 1.29 12.09 -2.66
C SER A 77 0.28 11.75 -3.77
N GLY A 78 -0.03 12.73 -4.61
CA GLY A 78 -0.93 12.53 -5.76
C GLY A 78 -0.46 11.39 -6.67
N GLY A 79 0.84 11.33 -6.99
CA GLY A 79 1.42 10.29 -7.83
C GLY A 79 1.38 8.89 -7.18
N GLU A 80 1.55 8.79 -5.86
CA GLU A 80 1.37 7.51 -5.16
C GLU A 80 -0.09 7.05 -5.19
N ALA A 81 -1.04 7.96 -4.91
CA ALA A 81 -2.47 7.64 -4.96
C ALA A 81 -2.90 7.17 -6.36
N GLN A 82 -2.37 7.80 -7.41
CA GLN A 82 -2.61 7.38 -8.80
C GLN A 82 -2.04 5.99 -9.09
N ARG A 83 -0.81 5.70 -8.65
CA ARG A 83 -0.18 4.39 -8.83
C ARG A 83 -0.88 3.28 -8.03
N VAL A 84 -1.43 3.57 -6.85
CA VAL A 84 -2.27 2.62 -6.10
C VAL A 84 -3.53 2.26 -6.90
N LYS A 85 -4.19 3.25 -7.52
CA LYS A 85 -5.35 3.03 -8.38
C LYS A 85 -4.99 2.21 -9.63
N LEU A 86 -3.85 2.50 -10.24
CA LEU A 86 -3.34 1.74 -11.39
C LEU A 86 -3.08 0.27 -11.01
N SER A 87 -2.39 0.03 -9.90
CA SER A 87 -2.12 -1.32 -9.36
C SER A 87 -3.40 -2.12 -9.15
N GLN A 88 -4.46 -1.49 -8.64
CA GLN A 88 -5.76 -2.14 -8.47
C GLN A 88 -6.34 -2.62 -9.80
N GLU A 89 -6.27 -1.81 -10.85
CA GLU A 89 -6.77 -2.18 -12.17
C GLU A 89 -5.91 -3.27 -12.83
N LEU A 90 -4.59 -3.19 -12.72
CA LEU A 90 -3.65 -4.21 -13.22
C LEU A 90 -3.81 -5.57 -12.51
N SER A 91 -4.26 -5.57 -11.25
CA SER A 91 -4.52 -6.81 -10.51
C SER A 91 -5.75 -7.58 -11.01
N ARG A 92 -6.62 -6.94 -11.79
CA ARG A 92 -7.83 -7.59 -12.36
C ARG A 92 -7.45 -8.43 -13.57
N ARG A 93 -8.18 -9.54 -13.76
CA ARG A 93 -8.04 -10.34 -14.98
C ARG A 93 -8.49 -9.50 -16.18
N SER A 94 -7.57 -9.23 -17.10
CA SER A 94 -7.88 -8.51 -18.33
C SER A 94 -8.91 -9.30 -19.15
N THR A 95 -9.94 -8.60 -19.61
CA THR A 95 -10.93 -9.12 -20.56
C THR A 95 -10.49 -8.87 -22.00
N GLY A 96 -9.33 -8.23 -22.21
CA GLY A 96 -8.82 -7.79 -23.52
C GLY A 96 -9.60 -6.62 -24.14
N ARG A 97 -10.59 -6.06 -23.44
CA ARG A 97 -11.49 -5.01 -23.94
C ARG A 97 -11.57 -3.82 -22.98
N THR A 98 -10.42 -3.39 -22.45
CA THR A 98 -10.34 -2.29 -21.50
C THR A 98 -9.35 -1.26 -22.00
N LEU A 99 -9.80 -0.01 -22.14
CA LEU A 99 -8.98 1.14 -22.46
C LEU A 99 -8.70 1.90 -21.17
N TYR A 100 -7.42 2.06 -20.82
CA TYR A 100 -6.98 2.90 -19.72
C TYR A 100 -6.56 4.27 -20.27
N ILE A 101 -7.17 5.33 -19.76
CA ILE A 101 -6.76 6.70 -20.04
C ILE A 101 -6.17 7.26 -18.75
N LEU A 102 -4.91 7.68 -18.83
CA LEU A 102 -4.16 8.26 -17.72
C LEU A 102 -3.88 9.72 -18.09
N ASP A 103 -4.42 10.64 -17.30
CA ASP A 103 -4.10 12.06 -17.45
C ASP A 103 -2.82 12.36 -16.65
N GLU A 104 -1.82 12.91 -17.32
CA GLU A 104 -0.48 13.23 -16.80
C GLU A 104 0.13 12.18 -15.83
N PRO A 105 0.34 10.91 -16.24
CA PRO A 105 0.81 9.85 -15.32
C PRO A 105 2.21 10.06 -14.76
N THR A 106 2.99 10.98 -15.35
CA THR A 106 4.39 11.25 -14.97
C THR A 106 4.55 12.41 -14.01
N THR A 107 3.49 13.17 -13.71
CA THR A 107 3.57 14.37 -12.86
C THR A 107 3.95 14.00 -11.43
N GLY A 108 5.08 14.51 -10.95
CA GLY A 108 5.61 14.23 -9.61
C GLY A 108 6.39 12.91 -9.47
N LEU A 109 6.64 12.19 -10.58
CA LEU A 109 7.49 11.00 -10.57
C LEU A 109 8.96 11.35 -10.78
N HIS A 110 9.83 10.67 -10.05
CA HIS A 110 11.27 10.72 -10.31
C HIS A 110 11.57 9.96 -11.61
N PHE A 111 12.65 10.30 -12.33
CA PHE A 111 13.00 9.66 -13.61
C PHE A 111 13.05 8.12 -13.54
N ARG A 112 13.48 7.57 -12.41
CA ARG A 112 13.52 6.12 -12.16
C ARG A 112 12.14 5.46 -12.05
N ASP A 113 11.12 6.20 -11.63
CA ASP A 113 9.73 5.72 -11.60
C ASP A 113 9.07 5.76 -12.98
N ILE A 114 9.57 6.63 -13.89
CA ILE A 114 9.11 6.69 -15.28
C ILE A 114 9.54 5.45 -16.06
N GLU A 115 10.72 4.89 -15.77
CA GLU A 115 11.21 3.67 -16.42
C GLU A 115 10.40 2.41 -16.08
N LEU A 116 9.59 2.46 -15.02
CA LEU A 116 8.75 1.35 -14.56
C LEU A 116 7.32 1.37 -15.16
N LEU A 117 6.94 2.47 -15.85
CA LEU A 117 5.63 2.66 -16.48
C LEU A 117 5.64 2.22 -17.96
#